data_AF-A0A840TQL6-F1
#
_entry.id   AF-A0A840TQL6-F1
#
_cell.length_a   1.000
_cell.length_b   1.000
_cell.length_c   1.000
_cell.angle_alpha   90.00
_cell.angle_beta   90.00
_cell.angle_gamma   90.00
#
_symmetry.space_group_name_H-M   'P 1'
#
loop_
_entity.id
_entity.type
_entity.pdbx_description
1 polymer ?
#
loop_
_entity_poly.entity_id
_entity_poly.type
_entity_poly.pdbx_seq_one_letter_code
_entity_poly.pdbx_strand_id
1 'polypeptide(L)'
;MNLSGMKHPYTLSIRLTALVLVLSAGLLATGAWAQATYFEQRFYGTGPFMSPTPDATQFDSIYALSPAVYRIPPGEGYLEFERTQTGPGTGRFVRSTDFSPSPKNMYYQVEFDVPESSVSATTAGYFWVGRNFIKGNAAIPPDNDLFAKFSFNLLTNDNFQFRITGTGAKNSGIYNRRVLITWVMNNDVQPLPYLTPLGGYDTLAPKSYDLWINGTNFLRNWPRISSQEVPLTDIAFRFTGGVGRVQLSNILIREVAGILPVTFTYFKAQPLGTQVDLAWETAWEKNSQEFVIQRSTDLKEFGDIGRLAAAGESDGKRQYTFTDETPAAGANYYRLRQVDQDGTYAYSKVIDATVRPNAPALLVSPNPASSDLIRLRAYATDVSSLRLTNLLGQEISFKAQATGGDYIEIKPSQPLPTGVYLLSLHQNGLQQHTKVLIR
;
A
#
# COMPACT_ATOMS: atom_id res chain seq x y z
N MET A 1 26.54 -35.19 66.57
CA MET A 1 27.21 -36.50 66.58
C MET A 1 26.69 -37.31 65.40
N ASN A 2 27.62 -37.92 64.68
CA ASN A 2 27.56 -38.80 63.50
C ASN A 2 26.25 -39.50 63.08
N LEU A 3 25.96 -39.36 61.78
CA LEU A 3 25.91 -40.37 60.69
C LEU A 3 25.28 -41.77 60.84
N SER A 4 24.73 -42.18 59.69
CA SER A 4 24.45 -43.54 59.16
C SER A 4 23.01 -44.05 59.37
N GLY A 5 22.36 -44.72 58.41
CA GLY A 5 22.79 -45.17 57.10
C GLY A 5 21.61 -45.76 56.30
N MET A 6 21.87 -45.87 54.99
CA MET A 6 21.09 -46.43 53.87
C MET A 6 20.05 -47.54 54.15
N LYS A 7 18.95 -47.53 53.37
CA LYS A 7 18.67 -48.54 52.32
C LYS A 7 17.41 -48.17 51.49
N HIS A 8 17.58 -48.08 50.17
CA HIS A 8 16.54 -48.28 49.14
C HIS A 8 16.33 -49.80 48.93
N PRO A 9 15.16 -50.29 48.46
CA PRO A 9 14.80 -50.20 47.03
C PRO A 9 13.32 -49.90 46.69
N TYR A 10 13.19 -49.54 45.42
CA TYR A 10 12.09 -49.08 44.57
C TYR A 10 10.81 -49.94 44.49
N THR A 11 9.66 -49.27 44.27
CA THR A 11 8.85 -49.46 43.04
C THR A 11 7.90 -48.28 42.74
N LEU A 12 7.83 -48.00 41.43
CA LEU A 12 7.08 -47.00 40.65
C LEU A 12 5.55 -47.00 40.89
N SER A 13 4.88 -45.83 40.87
CA SER A 13 4.36 -45.22 39.62
C SER A 13 3.61 -43.89 39.88
N ILE A 14 4.22 -42.82 39.36
CA ILE A 14 3.71 -41.56 38.76
C ILE A 14 2.26 -41.16 39.04
N ARG A 15 2.12 -40.00 39.71
CA ARG A 15 0.90 -39.18 39.83
C ARG A 15 0.74 -38.25 38.63
N LEU A 16 -0.48 -38.10 38.11
CA LEU A 16 -0.91 -36.90 37.39
C LEU A 16 -2.19 -36.37 38.05
N THR A 17 -2.06 -35.24 38.74
CA THR A 17 -3.20 -34.47 39.28
C THR A 17 -3.51 -33.37 38.27
N ALA A 18 -4.70 -33.41 37.67
CA ALA A 18 -5.18 -32.36 36.78
C ALA A 18 -5.63 -31.14 37.60
N LEU A 19 -5.03 -29.98 37.31
CA LEU A 19 -5.46 -28.68 37.82
C LEU A 19 -6.30 -27.99 36.73
N VAL A 20 -7.57 -27.75 37.02
CA VAL A 20 -8.49 -26.97 36.20
C VAL A 20 -8.15 -25.49 36.38
N LEU A 21 -7.84 -24.78 35.29
CA LEU A 21 -7.77 -23.32 35.26
C LEU A 21 -8.67 -22.82 34.14
N VAL A 22 -9.76 -22.16 34.54
CA VAL A 22 -10.67 -21.42 33.67
C VAL A 22 -10.00 -20.10 33.33
N LEU A 23 -9.70 -19.86 32.05
CA LEU A 23 -9.42 -18.53 31.53
C LEU A 23 -10.41 -18.20 30.42
N SER A 24 -11.39 -17.37 30.77
CA SER A 24 -12.21 -16.61 29.84
C SER A 24 -11.35 -15.48 29.26
N ALA A 25 -10.92 -15.62 28.01
CA ALA A 25 -10.38 -14.52 27.21
C ALA A 25 -11.43 -14.16 26.16
N GLY A 26 -12.18 -13.08 26.40
CA GLY A 26 -12.95 -12.42 25.36
C GLY A 26 -11.97 -11.84 24.33
N LEU A 27 -11.94 -12.43 23.13
CA LEU A 27 -11.31 -11.79 21.98
C LEU A 27 -12.20 -10.64 21.53
N LEU A 28 -11.82 -9.41 21.90
CA LEU A 28 -12.18 -8.23 21.13
C LEU A 28 -11.42 -8.31 19.80
N ALA A 29 -12.11 -8.69 18.74
CA ALA A 29 -11.58 -8.68 17.39
C ALA A 29 -11.36 -7.22 16.95
N THR A 30 -10.11 -6.75 16.97
CA THR A 30 -9.72 -5.51 16.30
C THR A 30 -9.62 -5.80 14.80
N GLY A 31 -10.70 -5.56 14.07
CA GLY A 31 -10.73 -5.63 12.61
C GLY A 31 -9.98 -4.46 11.99
N ALA A 32 -8.66 -4.57 11.89
CA ALA A 32 -7.94 -3.96 10.78
C ALA A 32 -8.04 -4.96 9.63
N TRP A 33 -8.78 -4.63 8.56
CA TRP A 33 -8.82 -5.47 7.36
C TRP A 33 -7.42 -5.44 6.73
N ALA A 34 -6.60 -6.42 7.08
CA ALA A 34 -5.42 -6.74 6.30
C ALA A 34 -5.92 -7.14 4.90
N GLN A 35 -5.36 -6.52 3.86
CA GLN A 35 -5.66 -6.86 2.47
C GLN A 35 -5.51 -8.37 2.30
N ALA A 36 -6.57 -9.06 1.89
CA ALA A 36 -6.54 -10.50 1.77
C ALA A 36 -5.58 -10.91 0.65
N THR A 37 -4.49 -11.58 0.99
CA THR A 37 -3.65 -12.29 0.02
C THR A 37 -4.28 -13.65 -0.25
N TYR A 38 -4.77 -13.84 -1.47
CA TYR A 38 -5.41 -15.07 -1.90
C TYR A 38 -4.39 -16.12 -2.34
N PHE A 39 -3.30 -15.68 -2.96
CA PHE A 39 -2.25 -16.56 -3.45
C PHE A 39 -0.91 -15.83 -3.58
N GLU A 40 0.18 -16.47 -3.18
CA GLU A 40 1.53 -15.97 -3.40
C GLU A 40 2.51 -17.12 -3.67
N GLN A 41 3.20 -17.08 -4.81
CA GLN A 41 4.24 -18.04 -5.14
C GLN A 41 5.46 -17.35 -5.75
N ARG A 42 6.61 -17.53 -5.09
CA ARG A 42 7.91 -16.95 -5.46
C ARG A 42 8.93 -17.96 -5.99
N PHE A 43 8.59 -19.25 -5.96
CA PHE A 43 9.39 -20.39 -6.39
C PHE A 43 10.78 -20.50 -5.72
N TYR A 44 10.94 -19.95 -4.51
CA TYR A 44 12.13 -20.16 -3.69
C TYR A 44 12.06 -21.52 -2.96
N GLY A 45 13.20 -22.19 -2.83
CA GLY A 45 13.32 -23.48 -2.14
C GLY A 45 13.07 -24.70 -3.02
N THR A 46 12.74 -25.83 -2.40
CA THR A 46 12.62 -27.16 -3.04
C THR A 46 11.19 -27.69 -3.14
N GLY A 47 10.19 -26.92 -2.71
CA GLY A 47 8.77 -27.28 -2.77
C GLY A 47 8.23 -27.88 -1.46
N PRO A 48 6.98 -28.40 -1.47
CA PRO A 48 6.15 -28.67 -2.64
C PRO A 48 5.43 -27.44 -3.22
N PHE A 49 5.47 -27.27 -4.55
CA PHE A 49 4.80 -26.18 -5.30
C PHE A 49 3.40 -26.54 -5.80
N MET A 50 2.98 -27.80 -5.61
CA MET A 50 1.68 -28.32 -6.04
C MET A 50 1.07 -29.20 -4.96
N SER A 51 -0.26 -29.22 -4.89
CA SER A 51 -1.01 -30.12 -4.01
C SER A 51 -2.41 -30.37 -4.58
N PRO A 52 -2.99 -31.57 -4.38
CA PRO A 52 -4.40 -31.81 -4.68
C PRO A 52 -5.35 -30.95 -3.82
N THR A 53 -4.88 -30.50 -2.66
CA THR A 53 -5.53 -29.56 -1.73
C THR A 53 -4.56 -28.40 -1.46
N PRO A 54 -4.37 -27.48 -2.42
CA PRO A 54 -3.35 -26.44 -2.33
C PRO A 54 -3.68 -25.39 -1.28
N ASP A 55 -2.64 -24.93 -0.59
CA ASP A 55 -2.71 -23.72 0.22
C ASP A 55 -2.57 -22.44 -0.63
N ALA A 56 -2.38 -21.30 0.02
CA ALA A 56 -2.19 -20.01 -0.64
C ALA A 56 -0.86 -19.88 -1.40
N THR A 57 0.00 -20.90 -1.42
CA THR A 57 1.28 -20.89 -2.15
C THR A 57 1.34 -21.95 -3.23
N GLN A 58 0.48 -22.97 -3.19
CA GLN A 58 0.58 -24.12 -4.09
C GLN A 58 -0.40 -24.04 -5.25
N PHE A 59 0.01 -24.58 -6.41
CA PHE A 59 -0.89 -24.81 -7.53
C PHE A 59 -1.66 -26.11 -7.36
N ASP A 60 -2.83 -26.19 -7.99
CA ASP A 60 -3.55 -27.46 -8.14
C ASP A 60 -2.81 -28.40 -9.09
N SER A 61 -2.16 -27.85 -10.13
CA SER A 61 -1.35 -28.60 -11.09
C SER A 61 -0.36 -27.69 -11.80
N ILE A 62 0.86 -28.19 -12.00
CA ILE A 62 1.87 -27.74 -12.97
C ILE A 62 2.17 -28.95 -13.84
N TYR A 63 2.03 -28.81 -15.14
CA TYR A 63 2.06 -29.93 -16.06
C TYR A 63 2.70 -29.53 -17.39
N ALA A 64 3.43 -30.46 -17.99
CA ALA A 64 3.93 -30.32 -19.35
C ALA A 64 3.71 -31.60 -20.16
N LEU A 65 3.32 -31.45 -21.42
CA LEU A 65 3.20 -32.51 -22.41
C LEU A 65 4.21 -32.27 -23.53
N SER A 66 4.95 -33.32 -23.91
CA SER A 66 5.96 -33.28 -24.98
C SER A 66 5.42 -32.62 -26.28
N PRO A 67 6.20 -31.73 -26.93
CA PRO A 67 7.61 -31.41 -26.68
C PRO A 67 7.84 -30.33 -25.61
N ALA A 68 6.84 -30.00 -24.79
CA ALA A 68 7.03 -29.10 -23.67
C ALA A 68 7.56 -29.85 -22.43
N VAL A 69 8.41 -29.17 -21.68
CA VAL A 69 8.85 -29.57 -20.34
C VAL A 69 8.71 -28.38 -19.38
N TYR A 70 8.70 -28.65 -18.08
CA TYR A 70 8.74 -27.60 -17.06
C TYR A 70 9.86 -27.86 -16.06
N ARG A 71 10.39 -26.77 -15.49
CA ARG A 71 11.50 -26.78 -14.53
C ARG A 71 11.20 -25.76 -13.43
N ILE A 72 11.54 -26.08 -12.19
CA ILE A 72 11.55 -25.14 -11.07
C ILE A 72 12.92 -25.27 -10.41
N PRO A 73 13.94 -24.55 -10.92
CA PRO A 73 15.30 -24.70 -10.42
C PRO A 73 15.39 -24.25 -8.95
N PRO A 74 15.93 -25.07 -8.04
CA PRO A 74 15.97 -24.73 -6.61
C PRO A 74 16.72 -23.42 -6.35
N GLY A 75 16.05 -22.48 -5.68
CA GLY A 75 16.65 -21.21 -5.26
C GLY A 75 16.67 -20.10 -6.31
N GLU A 76 16.32 -20.39 -7.57
CA GLU A 76 16.31 -19.40 -8.65
C GLU A 76 15.04 -18.52 -8.68
N GLY A 77 13.96 -18.96 -8.02
CA GLY A 77 12.77 -18.13 -7.83
C GLY A 77 11.86 -18.00 -9.05
N TYR A 78 11.86 -18.98 -9.98
CA TYR A 78 10.94 -19.01 -11.11
C TYR A 78 10.46 -20.42 -11.48
N LEU A 79 9.29 -20.46 -12.13
CA LEU A 79 8.81 -21.61 -12.91
C LEU A 79 9.12 -21.36 -14.39
N GLU A 80 9.81 -22.29 -15.03
CA GLU A 80 10.12 -22.24 -16.46
C GLU A 80 9.33 -23.31 -17.22
N PHE A 81 8.75 -22.91 -18.36
CA PHE A 81 8.30 -23.84 -19.40
C PHE A 81 9.17 -23.69 -20.63
N GLU A 82 9.62 -24.82 -21.17
CA GLU A 82 10.42 -24.88 -22.38
C GLU A 82 9.69 -25.72 -23.41
N ARG A 83 9.62 -25.22 -24.65
CA ARG A 83 9.22 -26.01 -25.82
C ARG A 83 10.45 -26.20 -26.68
N THR A 84 10.87 -27.45 -26.86
CA THR A 84 12.10 -27.78 -27.60
C THR A 84 11.89 -27.89 -29.11
N GLN A 85 10.65 -28.04 -29.56
CA GLN A 85 10.27 -28.09 -30.97
C GLN A 85 8.79 -27.74 -31.17
N THR A 86 8.38 -27.54 -32.42
CA THR A 86 6.97 -27.37 -32.77
C THR A 86 6.20 -28.68 -32.55
N GLY A 87 4.91 -28.59 -32.22
CA GLY A 87 4.08 -29.76 -31.94
C GLY A 87 2.93 -29.48 -30.96
N PRO A 88 2.08 -30.49 -30.69
CA PRO A 88 0.83 -30.32 -29.94
C PRO A 88 1.00 -30.25 -28.42
N GLY A 89 2.22 -30.48 -27.92
CA GLY A 89 2.53 -30.41 -26.49
C GLY A 89 2.22 -29.06 -25.86
N THR A 90 2.23 -29.00 -24.54
CA THR A 90 1.89 -27.76 -23.82
C THR A 90 2.57 -27.71 -22.47
N GLY A 91 3.06 -26.53 -22.06
CA GLY A 91 3.42 -26.25 -20.68
C GLY A 91 2.30 -25.46 -20.02
N ARG A 92 1.92 -25.76 -18.78
CA ARG A 92 0.80 -25.10 -18.09
C ARG A 92 0.87 -25.21 -16.58
N PHE A 93 0.20 -24.27 -15.91
CA PHE A 93 -0.24 -24.44 -14.53
C PHE A 93 -1.73 -24.09 -14.40
N VAL A 94 -2.36 -24.61 -13.35
CA VAL A 94 -3.72 -24.28 -12.94
C VAL A 94 -3.77 -24.12 -11.42
N ARG A 95 -4.44 -23.07 -10.96
CA ARG A 95 -4.89 -22.86 -9.59
C ARG A 95 -6.42 -22.75 -9.65
N SER A 96 -7.13 -23.82 -9.28
CA SER A 96 -8.58 -24.02 -9.44
C SER A 96 -9.30 -24.33 -8.11
N THR A 97 -8.60 -24.49 -7.00
CA THR A 97 -9.24 -24.54 -5.67
C THR A 97 -9.70 -23.13 -5.28
N ASP A 98 -10.98 -22.94 -5.00
CA ASP A 98 -11.54 -21.60 -4.74
C ASP A 98 -10.75 -20.81 -3.69
N PHE A 99 -10.54 -19.51 -3.96
CA PHE A 99 -10.02 -18.60 -2.96
C PHE A 99 -11.09 -18.36 -1.88
N SER A 100 -10.65 -18.17 -0.63
CA SER A 100 -11.53 -17.89 0.49
C SER A 100 -11.09 -16.60 1.21
N PRO A 101 -11.97 -15.59 1.33
CA PRO A 101 -13.31 -15.51 0.72
C PRO A 101 -13.26 -15.45 -0.81
N SER A 102 -14.38 -15.76 -1.48
CA SER A 102 -14.48 -15.66 -2.94
C SER A 102 -14.26 -14.19 -3.37
N PRO A 103 -13.29 -13.88 -4.25
CA PRO A 103 -12.96 -12.51 -4.59
C PRO A 103 -14.06 -11.87 -5.45
N LYS A 104 -14.49 -10.66 -5.05
CA LYS A 104 -15.32 -9.77 -5.90
C LYS A 104 -14.48 -8.87 -6.81
N ASN A 105 -13.22 -8.70 -6.44
CA ASN A 105 -12.20 -8.02 -7.21
C ASN A 105 -10.87 -8.77 -7.05
N MET A 106 -9.95 -8.56 -7.99
CA MET A 106 -8.67 -9.26 -7.96
C MET A 106 -7.55 -8.34 -8.45
N TYR A 107 -6.46 -8.29 -7.68
CA TYR A 107 -5.20 -7.68 -8.06
C TYR A 107 -4.17 -8.79 -8.26
N TYR A 108 -3.90 -9.13 -9.52
CA TYR A 108 -3.01 -10.21 -9.93
C TYR A 108 -1.72 -9.65 -10.53
N GLN A 109 -0.59 -9.87 -9.86
CA GLN A 109 0.75 -9.60 -10.37
C GLN A 109 1.51 -10.87 -10.73
N VAL A 110 2.30 -10.79 -11.79
CA VAL A 110 3.28 -11.82 -12.16
C VAL A 110 4.41 -11.17 -12.95
N GLU A 111 5.64 -11.59 -12.65
CA GLU A 111 6.78 -11.31 -13.52
C GLU A 111 6.83 -12.37 -14.63
N PHE A 112 6.94 -11.92 -15.86
CA PHE A 112 7.00 -12.78 -17.04
C PHE A 112 8.23 -12.46 -17.87
N ASP A 113 8.96 -13.48 -18.29
CA ASP A 113 10.15 -13.35 -19.13
C ASP A 113 10.17 -14.39 -20.25
N VAL A 114 10.87 -14.06 -21.33
CA VAL A 114 11.17 -14.97 -22.44
C VAL A 114 12.68 -14.98 -22.62
N PRO A 115 13.41 -15.81 -21.86
CA PRO A 115 14.87 -15.86 -21.95
C PRO A 115 15.38 -16.34 -23.31
N GLU A 116 14.54 -17.05 -24.07
CA GLU A 116 14.90 -17.62 -25.36
C GLU A 116 13.67 -17.79 -26.25
N SER A 117 13.77 -17.36 -27.51
CA SER A 117 12.76 -17.63 -28.53
C SER A 117 13.41 -17.92 -29.88
N SER A 118 13.36 -19.19 -30.29
CA SER A 118 14.00 -19.69 -31.51
C SER A 118 13.01 -19.90 -32.67
N VAL A 119 11.72 -20.13 -32.39
CA VAL A 119 10.66 -20.18 -33.40
C VAL A 119 9.49 -19.31 -32.95
N SER A 120 9.18 -18.31 -33.76
CA SER A 120 8.07 -17.39 -33.50
C SER A 120 6.72 -18.10 -33.56
N ALA A 121 5.75 -17.55 -32.82
CA ALA A 121 4.37 -17.99 -32.89
C ALA A 121 3.43 -16.84 -32.53
N THR A 122 2.37 -16.71 -33.33
CA THR A 122 1.24 -15.83 -32.99
C THR A 122 0.33 -16.57 -32.02
N THR A 123 0.05 -15.98 -30.87
CA THR A 123 -0.68 -16.61 -29.76
C THR A 123 0.06 -17.85 -29.24
N ALA A 124 1.33 -17.66 -28.89
CA ALA A 124 2.20 -18.68 -28.34
C ALA A 124 1.67 -19.25 -27.01
N GLY A 125 1.02 -18.42 -26.19
CA GLY A 125 0.38 -18.86 -24.97
C GLY A 125 -0.64 -17.89 -24.43
N TYR A 126 -1.26 -18.27 -23.32
CA TYR A 126 -2.46 -17.64 -22.75
C TYR A 126 -2.37 -17.53 -21.23
N PHE A 127 -3.03 -16.51 -20.72
CA PHE A 127 -3.36 -16.30 -19.31
C PHE A 127 -4.87 -16.18 -19.17
N TRP A 128 -5.43 -16.82 -18.15
CA TRP A 128 -6.86 -16.82 -17.88
C TRP A 128 -7.14 -16.60 -16.40
N VAL A 129 -8.25 -15.90 -16.15
CA VAL A 129 -8.93 -15.86 -14.85
C VAL A 129 -10.42 -16.16 -15.08
N GLY A 130 -11.00 -17.01 -14.23
CA GLY A 130 -12.39 -17.42 -14.38
C GLY A 130 -12.78 -18.51 -13.39
N ARG A 131 -13.52 -19.51 -13.88
CA ARG A 131 -14.01 -20.67 -13.10
C ARG A 131 -13.84 -21.97 -13.85
N ASN A 132 -14.06 -23.10 -13.16
CA ASN A 132 -14.16 -24.44 -13.75
C ASN A 132 -12.91 -24.86 -14.55
N PHE A 133 -11.73 -24.36 -14.18
CA PHE A 133 -10.48 -24.74 -14.83
C PHE A 133 -10.08 -26.15 -14.39
N ILE A 134 -9.89 -27.03 -15.37
CA ILE A 134 -9.65 -28.45 -15.12
C ILE A 134 -8.15 -28.69 -14.94
N LYS A 135 -7.75 -29.46 -13.91
CA LYS A 135 -6.35 -29.74 -13.55
C LYS A 135 -5.54 -30.47 -14.65
N GLY A 136 -6.15 -31.44 -15.34
CA GLY A 136 -5.51 -32.26 -16.38
C GLY A 136 -5.38 -31.58 -17.75
N ASN A 137 -4.87 -32.29 -18.77
CA ASN A 137 -4.67 -31.78 -20.14
C ASN A 137 -5.99 -31.58 -20.92
N ALA A 138 -6.84 -30.67 -20.44
CA ALA A 138 -8.10 -30.28 -21.06
C ALA A 138 -7.91 -29.22 -22.16
N ALA A 139 -8.95 -29.00 -22.97
CA ALA A 139 -9.01 -27.94 -23.97
C ALA A 139 -8.87 -26.54 -23.36
N ILE A 140 -8.66 -25.52 -24.21
CA ILE A 140 -8.73 -24.11 -23.81
C ILE A 140 -10.08 -23.86 -23.12
N PRO A 141 -10.12 -23.18 -21.94
CA PRO A 141 -11.40 -22.90 -21.28
C PRO A 141 -12.35 -22.14 -22.22
N PRO A 142 -13.64 -22.50 -22.26
CA PRO A 142 -14.60 -21.81 -23.11
C PRO A 142 -14.83 -20.39 -22.60
N ASP A 143 -15.15 -19.46 -23.50
CA ASP A 143 -15.35 -18.04 -23.17
C ASP A 143 -16.43 -17.81 -22.08
N ASN A 144 -17.42 -18.70 -21.97
CA ASN A 144 -18.45 -18.64 -20.92
C ASN A 144 -17.92 -18.78 -19.49
N ASP A 145 -16.75 -19.40 -19.32
CA ASP A 145 -16.09 -19.60 -18.03
C ASP A 145 -14.97 -18.58 -17.77
N LEU A 146 -14.74 -17.66 -18.70
CA LEU A 146 -13.67 -16.67 -18.60
C LEU A 146 -14.20 -15.34 -18.09
N PHE A 147 -13.58 -14.84 -17.02
CA PHE A 147 -13.73 -13.45 -16.65
C PHE A 147 -12.80 -12.58 -17.52
N ALA A 148 -11.51 -12.95 -17.57
CA ALA A 148 -10.51 -12.22 -18.34
C ALA A 148 -9.54 -13.17 -19.04
N LYS A 149 -9.05 -12.74 -20.21
CA LYS A 149 -8.02 -13.46 -20.97
C LYS A 149 -7.06 -12.49 -21.65
N PHE A 150 -5.79 -12.86 -21.73
CA PHE A 150 -4.85 -12.30 -22.70
C PHE A 150 -3.88 -13.38 -23.15
N SER A 151 -3.15 -13.09 -24.23
CA SER A 151 -2.18 -13.99 -24.83
C SER A 151 -0.85 -13.28 -25.04
N PHE A 152 0.18 -14.05 -25.40
CA PHE A 152 1.44 -13.48 -25.87
C PHE A 152 1.88 -14.15 -27.17
N ASN A 153 2.60 -13.41 -27.99
CA ASN A 153 3.30 -13.90 -29.17
C ASN A 153 4.77 -14.12 -28.81
N LEU A 154 5.36 -15.17 -29.35
CA LEU A 154 6.81 -15.29 -29.44
C LEU A 154 7.27 -14.69 -30.77
N LEU A 155 8.33 -13.89 -30.71
CA LEU A 155 8.99 -13.28 -31.87
C LEU A 155 10.43 -13.77 -31.94
N THR A 156 11.17 -13.37 -32.97
CA THR A 156 12.60 -13.72 -33.10
C THR A 156 13.48 -12.87 -32.18
N ASN A 157 14.73 -13.30 -31.95
CA ASN A 157 15.72 -12.60 -31.12
C ASN A 157 15.22 -12.34 -29.68
N ASP A 158 14.62 -13.36 -29.07
CA ASP A 158 14.13 -13.35 -27.68
C ASP A 158 13.08 -12.26 -27.40
N ASN A 159 12.48 -11.73 -28.46
CA ASN A 159 11.41 -10.76 -28.36
C ASN A 159 10.06 -11.44 -28.14
N PHE A 160 9.18 -10.75 -27.44
CA PHE A 160 7.79 -11.14 -27.27
C PHE A 160 6.89 -9.91 -27.19
N GLN A 161 5.59 -10.13 -27.39
CA GLN A 161 4.58 -9.08 -27.23
C GLN A 161 3.30 -9.70 -26.68
N PHE A 162 2.56 -8.95 -25.88
CA PHE A 162 1.23 -9.35 -25.42
C PHE A 162 0.19 -9.03 -26.47
N ARG A 163 -0.89 -9.80 -26.48
CA ARG A 163 -1.92 -9.77 -27.49
C ARG A 163 -3.30 -10.07 -26.91
N ILE A 164 -4.29 -9.36 -27.43
CA ILE A 164 -5.69 -9.74 -27.35
C ILE A 164 -6.13 -10.30 -28.70
N THR A 165 -6.85 -11.42 -28.66
CA THR A 165 -7.39 -12.12 -29.83
C THR A 165 -8.90 -11.89 -29.92
N GLY A 166 -9.47 -12.01 -31.13
CA GLY A 166 -10.90 -11.80 -31.37
C GLY A 166 -11.29 -10.33 -31.57
N THR A 167 -12.52 -9.97 -31.19
CA THR A 167 -13.05 -8.60 -31.31
C THR A 167 -12.23 -7.64 -30.46
N GLY A 168 -11.75 -6.54 -31.06
CA GLY A 168 -10.83 -5.61 -30.39
C GLY A 168 -9.39 -6.12 -30.29
N ALA A 169 -8.98 -7.04 -31.18
CA ALA A 169 -7.61 -7.54 -31.23
C ALA A 169 -6.58 -6.41 -31.26
N LYS A 170 -5.60 -6.51 -30.37
CA LYS A 170 -4.60 -5.49 -30.12
C LYS A 170 -3.30 -6.17 -29.69
N ASN A 171 -2.16 -5.60 -30.05
CA ASN A 171 -0.86 -6.00 -29.53
C ASN A 171 -0.29 -4.89 -28.63
N SER A 172 0.47 -5.27 -27.62
CA SER A 172 1.29 -4.36 -26.84
C SER A 172 2.51 -3.88 -27.65
N GLY A 173 3.39 -3.10 -27.01
CA GLY A 173 4.77 -2.97 -27.48
C GLY A 173 5.52 -4.31 -27.47
N ILE A 174 6.71 -4.32 -28.06
CA ILE A 174 7.64 -5.45 -28.05
C ILE A 174 8.55 -5.35 -26.83
N TYR A 175 8.78 -6.48 -26.18
CA TYR A 175 9.64 -6.65 -25.01
C TYR A 175 10.70 -7.72 -25.30
N ASN A 176 11.87 -7.60 -24.65
CA ASN A 176 13.00 -8.53 -24.78
C ASN A 176 13.69 -8.79 -23.44
N ARG A 177 12.98 -8.49 -22.34
CA ARG A 177 13.41 -8.65 -20.96
C ARG A 177 12.17 -8.92 -20.12
N ARG A 178 12.40 -9.40 -18.91
CA ARG A 178 11.38 -9.55 -17.87
C ARG A 178 10.49 -8.32 -17.77
N VAL A 179 9.19 -8.55 -17.70
CA VAL A 179 8.17 -7.54 -17.47
C VAL A 179 7.34 -7.86 -16.24
N LEU A 180 6.87 -6.82 -15.56
CA LEU A 180 5.82 -6.94 -14.55
C LEU A 180 4.46 -6.78 -15.22
N ILE A 181 3.65 -7.83 -15.12
CA ILE A 181 2.23 -7.81 -15.50
C ILE A 181 1.44 -7.50 -14.23
N THR A 182 0.53 -6.53 -14.31
CA THR A 182 -0.46 -6.28 -13.26
C THR A 182 -1.85 -6.29 -13.88
N TRP A 183 -2.70 -7.19 -13.41
CA TRP A 183 -4.06 -7.39 -13.89
C TRP A 183 -5.03 -7.06 -12.77
N VAL A 184 -5.85 -6.04 -12.97
CA VAL A 184 -6.82 -5.57 -11.97
C VAL A 184 -8.21 -5.88 -12.51
N MET A 185 -9.02 -6.57 -11.71
CA MET A 185 -10.33 -7.07 -12.13
C MET A 185 -11.41 -6.61 -11.17
N ASN A 186 -12.52 -6.13 -11.74
CA ASN A 186 -13.71 -5.74 -11.01
C ASN A 186 -14.87 -6.63 -11.43
N ASN A 187 -15.17 -7.64 -10.62
CA ASN A 187 -16.36 -8.48 -10.81
C ASN A 187 -17.54 -7.98 -9.97
N ASP A 188 -17.52 -6.73 -9.54
CA ASP A 188 -18.64 -6.07 -8.86
C ASP A 188 -19.56 -5.35 -9.86
N VAL A 189 -20.72 -4.92 -9.37
CA VAL A 189 -21.67 -4.05 -10.07
C VAL A 189 -21.33 -2.57 -9.89
N GLN A 190 -20.52 -2.22 -8.90
CA GLN A 190 -20.04 -0.86 -8.67
C GLN A 190 -18.66 -0.63 -9.31
N PRO A 191 -18.32 0.61 -9.69
CA PRO A 191 -16.96 0.97 -10.08
C PRO A 191 -15.97 0.68 -8.94
N LEU A 192 -14.78 0.21 -9.29
CA LEU A 192 -13.74 -0.18 -8.36
C LEU A 192 -12.56 0.80 -8.46
N PRO A 193 -12.42 1.73 -7.51
CA PRO A 193 -11.23 2.57 -7.42
C PRO A 193 -10.01 1.76 -6.93
N TYR A 194 -8.85 2.00 -7.52
CA TYR A 194 -7.62 1.26 -7.18
C TYR A 194 -6.35 2.08 -7.39
N LEU A 195 -5.28 1.69 -6.68
CA LEU A 195 -3.93 2.22 -6.89
C LEU A 195 -3.29 1.56 -8.11
N THR A 196 -2.93 2.36 -9.10
CA THR A 196 -2.22 1.92 -10.30
C THR A 196 -0.79 1.48 -9.97
N PRO A 197 -0.13 0.67 -10.83
CA PRO A 197 1.26 0.27 -10.62
C PRO A 197 2.26 1.42 -10.53
N LEU A 198 1.90 2.61 -11.03
CA LEU A 198 2.72 3.83 -10.97
C LEU A 198 2.50 4.66 -9.70
N GLY A 199 1.65 4.19 -8.78
CA GLY A 199 1.30 4.90 -7.55
C GLY A 199 0.26 6.03 -7.72
N GLY A 200 -0.31 6.19 -8.93
CA GLY A 200 -1.49 7.03 -9.16
C GLY A 200 -2.80 6.27 -8.90
N TYR A 201 -3.95 6.93 -8.99
CA TYR A 201 -5.27 6.29 -8.84
C TYR A 201 -6.00 6.20 -10.18
N ASP A 202 -6.75 5.11 -10.35
CA ASP A 202 -7.69 4.94 -11.46
C ASP A 202 -8.97 4.27 -10.94
N THR A 203 -10.03 4.29 -11.74
CA THR A 203 -11.30 3.63 -11.42
C THR A 203 -11.65 2.64 -12.52
N LEU A 204 -11.82 1.39 -12.12
CA LEU A 204 -12.15 0.29 -12.99
C LEU A 204 -13.67 0.11 -13.06
N ALA A 205 -14.24 0.15 -14.26
CA ALA A 205 -15.67 0.00 -14.49
C ALA A 205 -16.20 -1.35 -13.95
N PRO A 206 -17.49 -1.44 -13.60
CA PRO A 206 -18.13 -2.70 -13.24
C PRO A 206 -17.90 -3.77 -14.31
N LYS A 207 -17.72 -5.03 -13.88
CA LYS A 207 -17.56 -6.19 -14.76
C LYS A 207 -16.49 -5.99 -15.85
N SER A 208 -15.37 -5.38 -15.49
CA SER A 208 -14.27 -5.08 -16.40
C SER A 208 -12.91 -5.37 -15.77
N TYR A 209 -11.84 -5.28 -16.57
CA TYR A 209 -10.47 -5.42 -16.12
C TYR A 209 -9.51 -4.46 -16.81
N ASP A 210 -8.46 -4.10 -16.08
CA ASP A 210 -7.32 -3.34 -16.57
C ASP A 210 -6.08 -4.23 -16.61
N LEU A 211 -5.35 -4.20 -17.72
CA LEU A 211 -4.09 -4.94 -17.88
C LEU A 211 -2.93 -3.96 -18.06
N TRP A 212 -2.01 -3.96 -17.10
CA TRP A 212 -0.81 -3.13 -17.09
C TRP A 212 0.43 -3.96 -17.37
N ILE A 213 1.34 -3.43 -18.19
CA ILE A 213 2.64 -4.05 -18.49
C ILE A 213 3.72 -3.00 -18.22
N ASN A 214 4.61 -3.26 -17.25
CA ASN A 214 5.63 -2.29 -16.79
C ASN A 214 5.06 -0.89 -16.49
N GLY A 215 3.87 -0.83 -15.88
CA GLY A 215 3.19 0.43 -15.55
C GLY A 215 2.50 1.13 -16.73
N THR A 216 2.53 0.58 -17.95
CA THR A 216 1.70 1.07 -19.07
C THR A 216 0.35 0.36 -19.06
N ASN A 217 -0.76 1.11 -19.00
CA ASN A 217 -2.11 0.54 -19.11
C ASN A 217 -2.38 0.09 -20.55
N PHE A 218 -2.17 -1.20 -20.83
CA PHE A 218 -2.33 -1.78 -22.15
C PHE A 218 -3.80 -1.95 -22.54
N LEU A 219 -4.63 -2.39 -21.59
CA LEU A 219 -6.08 -2.53 -21.73
C LEU A 219 -6.77 -1.81 -20.60
N ARG A 220 -7.54 -0.78 -20.93
CA ARG A 220 -8.28 0.03 -19.96
C ARG A 220 -9.77 -0.24 -20.07
N ASN A 221 -10.43 -0.49 -18.94
CA ASN A 221 -11.84 -0.83 -18.77
C ASN A 221 -12.28 -1.92 -19.76
N TRP A 222 -11.46 -2.95 -19.94
CA TRP A 222 -11.77 -3.99 -20.90
C TRP A 222 -12.91 -4.86 -20.36
N PRO A 223 -13.97 -5.12 -21.14
CA PRO A 223 -15.13 -5.83 -20.63
C PRO A 223 -14.76 -7.27 -20.28
N ARG A 224 -15.41 -7.81 -19.24
CA ARG A 224 -15.40 -9.25 -18.95
C ARG A 224 -15.74 -10.05 -20.22
N ILE A 225 -15.06 -11.18 -20.40
CA ILE A 225 -15.23 -12.03 -21.60
C ILE A 225 -16.62 -12.67 -21.64
N SER A 226 -17.04 -13.34 -20.57
CA SER A 226 -18.35 -13.99 -20.50
C SER A 226 -19.49 -12.98 -20.36
N SER A 227 -20.59 -13.23 -21.08
CA SER A 227 -21.86 -12.51 -20.88
C SER A 227 -22.53 -12.87 -19.56
N GLN A 228 -22.20 -14.03 -18.98
CA GLN A 228 -22.73 -14.52 -17.70
C GLN A 228 -21.84 -14.13 -16.53
N GLU A 229 -22.38 -14.15 -15.32
CA GLU A 229 -21.56 -13.97 -14.12
C GLU A 229 -20.55 -15.12 -13.96
N VAL A 230 -19.27 -14.73 -13.91
CA VAL A 230 -18.13 -15.62 -13.74
C VAL A 230 -17.37 -15.17 -12.49
N PRO A 231 -17.24 -16.02 -11.46
CA PRO A 231 -16.45 -15.70 -10.27
C PRO A 231 -14.96 -15.69 -10.60
N LEU A 232 -14.16 -15.06 -9.74
CA LEU A 232 -12.70 -14.94 -9.89
C LEU A 232 -11.99 -16.02 -9.06
N THR A 233 -12.32 -17.29 -9.28
CA THR A 233 -11.88 -18.41 -8.42
C THR A 233 -10.65 -19.13 -8.96
N ASP A 234 -10.44 -19.08 -10.27
CA ASP A 234 -9.45 -19.91 -10.94
C ASP A 234 -8.50 -19.03 -11.77
N ILE A 235 -7.21 -19.37 -11.74
CA ILE A 235 -6.21 -18.84 -12.66
C ILE A 235 -5.49 -19.96 -13.40
N ALA A 236 -5.15 -19.70 -14.67
CA ALA A 236 -4.42 -20.66 -15.48
C ALA A 236 -3.48 -19.97 -16.46
N PHE A 237 -2.37 -20.65 -16.74
CA PHE A 237 -1.42 -20.28 -17.78
C PHE A 237 -1.21 -21.46 -18.73
N ARG A 238 -0.98 -21.17 -20.01
CA ARG A 238 -0.65 -22.20 -20.99
C ARG A 238 0.29 -21.68 -22.08
N PHE A 239 1.31 -22.46 -22.39
CA PHE A 239 2.25 -22.25 -23.49
C PHE A 239 2.07 -23.38 -24.52
N THR A 240 1.66 -23.05 -25.74
CA THR A 240 1.20 -24.00 -26.78
C THR A 240 1.87 -23.82 -28.14
N GLY A 241 2.40 -22.66 -28.46
CA GLY A 241 2.93 -22.34 -29.79
C GLY A 241 4.36 -21.80 -29.75
N GLY A 242 5.11 -22.03 -30.82
CA GLY A 242 6.51 -21.60 -30.94
C GLY A 242 7.49 -22.56 -30.29
N VAL A 243 8.76 -22.14 -30.26
CA VAL A 243 9.89 -22.86 -29.64
C VAL A 243 10.71 -21.84 -28.86
N GLY A 244 11.01 -22.15 -27.61
CA GLY A 244 11.64 -21.22 -26.68
C GLY A 244 11.33 -21.52 -25.22
N ARG A 245 11.77 -20.62 -24.35
CA ARG A 245 11.60 -20.68 -22.89
C ARG A 245 10.80 -19.49 -22.41
N VAL A 246 9.91 -19.75 -21.45
CA VAL A 246 9.14 -18.72 -20.76
C VAL A 246 9.25 -18.94 -19.26
N GLN A 247 9.46 -17.87 -18.51
CA GLN A 247 9.62 -17.91 -17.06
C GLN A 247 8.54 -17.07 -16.38
N LEU A 248 8.00 -17.59 -15.27
CA LEU A 248 7.08 -16.89 -14.40
C LEU A 248 7.64 -16.84 -12.97
N SER A 249 7.67 -15.66 -12.37
CA SER A 249 8.12 -15.42 -11.00
C SER A 249 7.18 -14.47 -10.26
N ASN A 250 7.30 -14.43 -8.94
CA ASN A 250 6.60 -13.47 -8.06
C ASN A 250 5.09 -13.35 -8.37
N ILE A 251 4.41 -14.50 -8.44
CA ILE A 251 2.96 -14.53 -8.65
C ILE A 251 2.29 -14.11 -7.34
N LEU A 252 1.52 -13.04 -7.39
CA LEU A 252 0.77 -12.50 -6.25
C LEU A 252 -0.67 -12.24 -6.68
N ILE A 253 -1.62 -12.79 -5.94
CA ILE A 253 -3.05 -12.53 -6.08
C ILE A 253 -3.54 -12.06 -4.73
N ARG A 254 -4.14 -10.89 -4.71
CA ARG A 254 -4.72 -10.29 -3.52
C ARG A 254 -6.00 -9.56 -3.86
N GLU A 255 -6.76 -9.22 -2.84
CA GLU A 255 -7.86 -8.28 -2.96
C GLU A 255 -7.34 -6.96 -3.54
N VAL A 256 -8.10 -6.31 -4.40
CA VAL A 256 -7.79 -4.92 -4.77
C VAL A 256 -7.99 -4.10 -3.52
N ALA A 257 -6.93 -3.43 -3.05
CA ALA A 257 -7.09 -2.45 -2.00
C ALA A 257 -8.08 -1.40 -2.50
N GLY A 258 -9.33 -1.48 -2.03
CA GLY A 258 -10.19 -0.33 -2.03
C GLY A 258 -9.38 0.79 -1.41
N ILE A 259 -9.30 1.92 -2.11
CA ILE A 259 -8.76 3.15 -1.56
C ILE A 259 -9.20 3.25 -0.11
N LEU A 260 -8.24 3.19 0.81
CA LEU A 260 -8.53 3.58 2.18
C LEU A 260 -9.11 5.00 2.06
N PRO A 261 -10.27 5.24 2.67
CA PRO A 261 -10.96 6.52 2.52
C PRO A 261 -9.96 7.60 2.96
N VAL A 262 -9.81 8.65 2.14
CA VAL A 262 -8.78 9.72 2.23
C VAL A 262 -7.32 9.26 2.10
N THR A 263 -6.68 9.80 1.07
CA THR A 263 -5.22 9.89 1.03
C THR A 263 -4.78 11.21 1.67
N PHE A 264 -4.09 11.15 2.81
CA PHE A 264 -3.46 12.33 3.40
C PHE A 264 -2.29 12.79 2.53
N THR A 265 -2.32 14.03 2.03
CA THR A 265 -1.14 14.62 1.37
C THR A 265 -0.09 15.02 2.41
N TYR A 266 -0.52 15.43 3.61
CA TYR A 266 0.35 15.55 4.77
C TYR A 266 -0.41 15.38 6.10
N PHE A 267 0.35 15.04 7.14
CA PHE A 267 -0.05 15.13 8.54
C PHE A 267 1.19 15.53 9.35
N LYS A 268 1.08 16.61 10.13
CA LYS A 268 2.19 17.22 10.88
C LYS A 268 1.73 17.67 12.26
N ALA A 269 2.68 17.67 13.20
CA ALA A 269 2.50 18.11 14.58
C ALA A 269 3.60 19.12 14.90
N GLN A 270 3.21 20.29 15.37
CA GLN A 270 4.12 21.39 15.68
C GLN A 270 3.96 21.76 17.15
N PRO A 271 4.95 21.47 18.01
CA PRO A 271 4.97 22.00 19.37
C PRO A 271 4.97 23.52 19.38
N LEU A 272 4.13 24.11 20.24
CA LEU A 272 4.01 25.54 20.47
C LEU A 272 3.88 25.78 21.99
N GLY A 273 5.02 25.99 22.65
CA GLY A 273 5.06 26.15 24.11
C GLY A 273 4.54 24.90 24.82
N THR A 274 3.40 25.04 25.50
CA THR A 274 2.72 23.95 26.22
C THR A 274 1.65 23.24 25.39
N GLN A 275 1.46 23.60 24.12
CA GLN A 275 0.46 23.02 23.22
C GLN A 275 1.11 22.34 22.01
N VAL A 276 0.34 21.53 21.27
CA VAL A 276 0.75 21.00 19.96
C VAL A 276 -0.32 21.28 18.92
N ASP A 277 0.05 22.01 17.86
CA ASP A 277 -0.83 22.21 16.71
C ASP A 277 -0.64 21.09 15.70
N LEU A 278 -1.73 20.40 15.40
CA LEU A 278 -1.85 19.36 14.39
C LEU A 278 -2.46 19.96 13.12
N ALA A 279 -1.88 19.61 11.97
CA ALA A 279 -2.42 19.99 10.68
C ALA A 279 -2.33 18.82 9.69
N TRP A 280 -3.41 18.60 8.95
CA TRP A 280 -3.44 17.62 7.86
C TRP A 280 -4.20 18.14 6.65
N GLU A 281 -3.88 17.53 5.51
CA GLU A 281 -4.59 17.76 4.26
C GLU A 281 -4.96 16.42 3.65
N THR A 282 -6.17 16.34 3.13
CA THR A 282 -6.69 15.22 2.35
C THR A 282 -6.62 15.60 0.88
N ALA A 283 -6.28 14.65 0.00
CA ALA A 283 -6.28 14.90 -1.44
C ALA A 283 -7.72 14.97 -2.00
N TRP A 284 -8.57 14.10 -1.48
CA TRP A 284 -10.00 13.94 -1.77
C TRP A 284 -10.60 13.08 -0.65
N GLU A 285 -11.91 13.11 -0.47
CA GLU A 285 -12.66 12.38 0.56
C GLU A 285 -13.85 11.67 -0.07
N LYS A 286 -14.09 10.42 0.34
CA LYS A 286 -15.27 9.63 -0.06
C LYS A 286 -15.76 8.93 1.18
N ASN A 287 -17.08 8.91 1.40
CA ASN A 287 -17.71 8.20 2.51
C ASN A 287 -17.15 8.56 3.89
N SER A 288 -16.44 9.69 4.04
CA SER A 288 -15.68 10.00 5.25
C SER A 288 -16.56 10.73 6.26
N GLN A 289 -16.75 10.16 7.45
CA GLN A 289 -17.59 10.74 8.48
C GLN A 289 -16.80 11.74 9.35
N GLU A 290 -15.70 11.29 9.94
CA GLU A 290 -14.93 12.09 10.88
C GLU A 290 -13.46 11.65 10.99
N PHE A 291 -12.63 12.57 11.47
CA PHE A 291 -11.29 12.28 11.96
C PHE A 291 -11.31 12.28 13.48
N VAL A 292 -10.94 11.15 14.08
CA VAL A 292 -10.67 11.04 15.51
C VAL A 292 -9.17 11.22 15.72
N ILE A 293 -8.80 12.28 16.44
CA ILE A 293 -7.42 12.60 16.76
C ILE A 293 -7.04 11.78 17.98
N GLN A 294 -5.95 11.01 17.87
CA GLN A 294 -5.45 10.19 18.96
C GLN A 294 -4.03 10.56 19.34
N ARG A 295 -3.73 10.46 20.64
CA ARG A 295 -2.40 10.71 21.21
C ARG A 295 -1.92 9.53 22.05
N SER A 296 -0.62 9.26 21.98
CA SER A 296 0.09 8.32 22.83
C SER A 296 1.36 8.97 23.40
N THR A 297 1.80 8.52 24.58
CA THR A 297 3.10 8.88 25.17
C THR A 297 4.10 7.72 25.13
N ASP A 298 3.69 6.54 24.65
CA ASP A 298 4.47 5.30 24.69
C ASP A 298 4.45 4.49 23.38
N LEU A 299 3.77 5.00 22.33
CA LEU A 299 3.51 4.34 21.04
C LEU A 299 2.68 3.05 21.10
N LYS A 300 2.17 2.66 22.28
CA LYS A 300 1.37 1.45 22.46
C LYS A 300 -0.09 1.79 22.61
N GLU A 301 -0.40 2.64 23.58
CA GLU A 301 -1.77 3.04 23.89
C GLU A 301 -2.06 4.43 23.33
N PHE A 302 -3.09 4.53 22.49
CA PHE A 302 -3.53 5.78 21.86
C PHE A 302 -4.92 6.15 22.37
N GLY A 303 -5.01 7.25 23.12
CA GLY A 303 -6.28 7.80 23.60
C GLY A 303 -6.85 8.84 22.64
N ASP A 304 -8.19 8.85 22.48
CA ASP A 304 -8.91 9.90 21.74
C ASP A 304 -8.76 11.25 22.47
N ILE A 305 -8.28 12.28 21.77
CA ILE A 305 -8.16 13.64 22.32
C ILE A 305 -9.07 14.66 21.62
N GLY A 306 -9.70 14.27 20.51
CA GLY A 306 -10.62 15.13 19.79
C GLY A 306 -11.23 14.46 18.57
N ARG A 307 -12.26 15.08 18.02
CA ARG A 307 -12.93 14.66 16.78
C ARG A 307 -13.22 15.87 15.91
N LEU A 308 -13.12 15.68 14.60
CA LEU A 308 -13.43 16.69 13.61
C LEU A 308 -14.25 16.05 12.49
N ALA A 309 -15.38 16.64 12.12
CA ALA A 309 -16.15 16.17 10.98
C ALA A 309 -15.31 16.24 9.70
N ALA A 310 -15.36 15.18 8.90
CA ALA A 310 -14.82 15.18 7.56
C ALA A 310 -15.81 15.85 6.59
N ALA A 311 -15.39 16.13 5.37
CA ALA A 311 -16.24 16.73 4.35
C ALA A 311 -17.28 15.75 3.76
N GLY A 312 -17.21 14.46 4.10
CA GLY A 312 -18.08 13.43 3.52
C GLY A 312 -17.59 13.00 2.14
N GLU A 313 -17.80 13.89 1.18
CA GLU A 313 -17.57 13.70 -0.25
C GLU A 313 -16.85 14.93 -0.79
N SER A 314 -15.64 14.77 -1.31
CA SER A 314 -14.82 15.87 -1.81
C SER A 314 -13.87 15.38 -2.90
N ASP A 315 -14.02 15.87 -4.13
CA ASP A 315 -13.11 15.56 -5.25
C ASP A 315 -11.84 16.44 -5.28
N GLY A 316 -11.54 17.12 -4.16
CA GLY A 316 -10.42 18.04 -4.05
C GLY A 316 -9.89 18.21 -2.63
N LYS A 317 -8.78 18.94 -2.52
CA LYS A 317 -8.02 19.07 -1.28
C LYS A 317 -8.81 19.70 -0.15
N ARG A 318 -8.77 19.11 1.04
CA ARG A 318 -9.31 19.71 2.27
C ARG A 318 -8.24 19.80 3.32
N GLN A 319 -8.19 20.93 4.02
CA GLN A 319 -7.23 21.21 5.07
C GLN A 319 -7.95 21.29 6.40
N TYR A 320 -7.32 20.71 7.41
CA TYR A 320 -7.86 20.60 8.75
C TYR A 320 -6.77 20.90 9.77
N THR A 321 -7.19 21.43 10.91
CA THR A 321 -6.32 21.75 12.03
C THR A 321 -6.96 21.34 13.34
N PHE A 322 -6.15 20.91 14.30
CA PHE A 322 -6.57 20.60 15.65
C PHE A 322 -5.46 20.99 16.64
N THR A 323 -5.81 21.60 17.77
CA THR A 323 -4.83 21.96 18.81
C THR A 323 -4.98 21.02 20.00
N ASP A 324 -3.92 20.31 20.35
CA ASP A 324 -3.81 19.65 21.65
C ASP A 324 -3.39 20.70 22.69
N GLU A 325 -4.34 21.09 23.54
CA GLU A 325 -4.13 22.11 24.58
C GLU A 325 -3.36 21.58 25.80
N THR A 326 -3.32 20.26 26.00
CA THR A 326 -2.73 19.62 27.20
C THR A 326 -1.85 18.41 26.87
N PRO A 327 -0.86 18.53 25.97
CA PRO A 327 0.11 17.49 25.69
C PRO A 327 0.97 17.18 26.92
N ALA A 328 1.46 15.94 27.01
CA ALA A 328 2.40 15.56 28.06
C ALA A 328 3.75 16.25 27.85
N ALA A 329 4.49 16.53 28.93
CA ALA A 329 5.88 16.95 28.79
C ALA A 329 6.72 15.81 28.19
N GLY A 330 7.60 16.12 27.23
CA GLY A 330 8.40 15.14 26.50
C GLY A 330 7.74 14.69 25.18
N ALA A 331 7.98 13.44 24.80
CA ALA A 331 7.51 12.91 23.51
C ALA A 331 6.00 12.64 23.54
N ASN A 332 5.29 13.16 22.54
CA ASN A 332 3.90 12.86 22.26
C ASN A 332 3.81 12.33 20.84
N TYR A 333 3.01 11.30 20.63
CA TYR A 333 2.81 10.66 19.34
C TYR A 333 1.36 10.80 18.93
N TYR A 334 1.11 11.22 17.69
CA TYR A 334 -0.22 11.48 17.18
C TYR A 334 -0.50 10.61 15.97
N ARG A 335 -1.76 10.17 15.86
CA ARG A 335 -2.32 9.57 14.66
C ARG A 335 -3.76 10.04 14.49
N LEU A 336 -4.23 10.03 13.25
CA LEU A 336 -5.65 10.21 12.93
C LEU A 336 -6.25 8.81 12.78
N ARG A 337 -7.39 8.56 13.42
CA ARG A 337 -8.31 7.48 13.08
C ARG A 337 -9.44 8.09 12.29
N GLN A 338 -9.44 7.88 10.99
CA GLN A 338 -10.53 8.29 10.14
C GLN A 338 -11.64 7.26 10.18
N VAL A 339 -12.87 7.72 10.36
CA VAL A 339 -14.07 6.89 10.43
C VAL A 339 -14.95 7.24 9.24
N ASP A 340 -15.47 6.20 8.60
CA ASP A 340 -16.39 6.30 7.47
C ASP A 340 -17.86 6.24 7.92
N GLN A 341 -18.78 6.62 7.03
CA GLN A 341 -20.22 6.61 7.33
C GLN A 341 -20.76 5.18 7.59
N ASP A 342 -20.07 4.15 7.12
CA ASP A 342 -20.39 2.75 7.39
C ASP A 342 -19.76 2.22 8.69
N GLY A 343 -19.03 3.06 9.42
CA GLY A 343 -18.39 2.74 10.69
C GLY A 343 -17.01 2.06 10.55
N THR A 344 -16.53 1.82 9.33
CA THR A 344 -15.15 1.36 9.11
C THR A 344 -14.16 2.49 9.44
N TYR A 345 -12.90 2.13 9.72
CA TYR A 345 -11.88 3.13 10.02
C TYR A 345 -10.49 2.77 9.52
N ALA A 346 -9.68 3.80 9.28
CA ALA A 346 -8.28 3.70 8.90
C ALA A 346 -7.41 4.61 9.78
N TYR A 347 -6.14 4.25 9.98
CA TYR A 347 -5.19 5.09 10.70
C TYR A 347 -4.23 5.79 9.75
N SER A 348 -3.88 7.05 10.06
CA SER A 348 -2.73 7.71 9.44
C SER A 348 -1.42 7.08 9.89
N LYS A 349 -0.31 7.47 9.25
CA LYS A 349 1.01 7.33 9.87
C LYS A 349 1.04 8.02 11.24
N VAL A 350 1.87 7.51 12.14
CA VAL A 350 2.16 8.16 13.41
C VAL A 350 3.18 9.27 13.19
N ILE A 351 2.98 10.42 13.84
CA ILE A 351 3.92 11.53 13.87
C ILE A 351 4.25 11.87 15.32
N ASP A 352 5.42 12.43 15.58
CA ASP A 352 5.85 12.82 16.92
C ASP A 352 5.91 14.35 17.09
N ALA A 353 5.76 14.78 18.34
CA ALA A 353 5.99 16.15 18.77
C ALA A 353 6.57 16.12 20.18
N THR A 354 7.73 16.76 20.37
CA THR A 354 8.34 16.86 21.71
C THR A 354 7.98 18.18 22.35
N VAL A 355 7.20 18.14 23.43
CA VAL A 355 6.79 19.32 24.19
C VAL A 355 7.79 19.59 25.29
N ARG A 356 8.34 20.80 25.28
CA ARG A 356 9.24 21.30 26.31
C ARG A 356 8.59 22.57 26.86
N PRO A 357 7.85 22.49 27.98
CA PRO A 357 7.02 23.59 28.50
C PRO A 357 7.77 24.93 28.67
N ASN A 358 9.08 24.88 28.89
CA ASN A 358 9.93 26.05 29.11
C ASN A 358 10.82 26.41 27.91
N ALA A 359 10.69 25.71 26.78
CA ALA A 359 11.43 26.04 25.57
C ALA A 359 10.64 27.09 24.78
N PRO A 360 11.29 28.17 24.32
CA PRO A 360 10.60 29.14 23.53
C PRO A 360 10.31 28.57 22.13
N ALA A 361 9.22 29.00 21.51
CA ALA A 361 8.73 28.50 20.23
C ALA A 361 8.32 29.67 19.33
N LEU A 362 8.59 29.59 18.03
CA LEU A 362 8.18 30.59 17.03
C LEU A 362 7.29 29.97 15.94
N LEU A 363 6.08 30.48 15.77
CA LEU A 363 5.22 30.18 14.62
C LEU A 363 4.81 31.47 13.91
N VAL A 364 5.00 31.52 12.59
CA VAL A 364 4.55 32.65 11.76
C VAL A 364 3.26 32.26 11.07
N SER A 365 2.20 33.05 11.28
CA SER A 365 0.87 32.81 10.68
C SER A 365 0.13 34.14 10.44
N PRO A 366 -0.34 34.42 9.21
CA PRO A 366 -0.22 33.58 8.01
C PRO A 366 1.21 33.59 7.44
N ASN A 367 1.54 32.53 6.70
CA ASN A 367 2.74 32.44 5.88
C ASN A 367 2.33 31.92 4.49
N PRO A 368 2.29 32.74 3.44
CA PRO A 368 2.97 34.04 3.34
C PRO A 368 2.33 35.19 4.12
N ALA A 369 3.18 36.08 4.63
CA ALA A 369 2.82 37.30 5.36
C ALA A 369 2.78 38.52 4.43
N SER A 370 2.15 39.59 4.90
CA SER A 370 2.13 40.88 4.20
C SER A 370 3.49 41.58 4.28
N SER A 371 3.78 42.44 3.32
CA SER A 371 5.05 43.19 3.27
C SER A 371 5.26 44.14 4.45
N ASP A 372 4.19 44.57 5.12
CA ASP A 372 4.18 45.56 6.19
C ASP A 372 3.92 44.98 7.59
N LEU A 373 3.48 43.72 7.68
CA LEU A 373 3.10 43.08 8.95
C LEU A 373 3.34 41.57 8.93
N ILE A 374 4.15 41.12 9.89
CA ILE A 374 4.37 39.71 10.19
C ILE A 374 3.73 39.43 11.55
N ARG A 375 2.81 38.47 11.58
CA ARG A 375 2.22 37.98 12.83
C ARG A 375 2.89 36.68 13.25
N LEU A 376 3.29 36.62 14.51
CA LEU A 376 3.90 35.45 15.11
C LEU A 376 3.18 35.07 16.39
N ARG A 377 3.07 33.77 16.63
CA ARG A 377 2.72 33.19 17.91
C ARG A 377 4.04 32.72 18.55
N ALA A 378 4.35 33.24 19.74
CA ALA A 378 5.59 32.99 20.43
C ALA A 378 5.36 32.75 21.92
N TYR A 379 6.00 31.70 22.45
CA TYR A 379 5.90 31.32 23.85
C TYR A 379 7.23 31.55 24.56
N ALA A 380 7.17 32.01 25.82
CA ALA A 380 8.34 32.28 26.67
C ALA A 380 9.46 33.10 25.97
N THR A 381 9.07 33.98 25.04
CA THR A 381 9.98 34.68 24.14
C THR A 381 10.14 36.15 24.54
N ASP A 382 11.37 36.62 24.62
CA ASP A 382 11.67 38.05 24.72
C ASP A 382 11.71 38.67 23.32
N VAL A 383 10.87 39.68 23.06
CA VAL A 383 10.82 40.38 21.77
C VAL A 383 12.21 40.90 21.33
N SER A 384 13.05 41.30 22.28
CA SER A 384 14.41 41.80 22.00
C SER A 384 15.38 40.73 21.46
N SER A 385 15.02 39.46 21.60
CA SER A 385 15.80 38.33 21.13
C SER A 385 15.46 37.89 19.69
N LEU A 386 14.53 38.58 19.04
CA LEU A 386 14.13 38.34 17.66
C LEU A 386 15.06 39.06 16.67
N ARG A 387 15.40 38.38 15.57
CA ARG A 387 16.07 39.00 14.42
C ARG A 387 15.39 38.59 13.13
N LEU A 388 15.27 39.51 12.19
CA LEU A 388 14.73 39.27 10.87
C LEU A 388 15.84 39.51 9.84
N THR A 389 16.13 38.52 8.99
CA THR A 389 17.16 38.64 7.95
C THR A 389 16.63 38.22 6.58
N ASN A 390 17.23 38.74 5.51
CA ASN A 390 17.05 38.17 4.17
C ASN A 390 17.98 36.96 3.96
N LEU A 391 17.89 36.30 2.80
CA LEU A 391 18.73 35.13 2.47
C LEU A 391 20.24 35.44 2.34
N LEU A 392 20.60 36.72 2.20
CA LEU A 392 22.00 37.17 2.19
C LEU A 392 22.53 37.45 3.61
N GLY A 393 21.71 37.24 4.65
CA GLY A 393 22.05 37.50 6.04
C GLY A 393 21.96 38.98 6.45
N GLN A 394 21.45 39.85 5.58
CA GLN A 394 21.26 41.26 5.90
C GLN A 394 20.09 41.40 6.89
N GLU A 395 20.35 42.06 8.01
CA GLU A 395 19.35 42.33 9.05
C GLU A 395 18.35 43.39 8.60
N ILE A 396 17.07 43.10 8.80
CA ILE A 396 15.95 44.00 8.50
C ILE A 396 15.46 44.59 9.81
N SER A 397 15.51 45.92 9.91
CA SER A 397 14.98 46.63 11.07
C SER A 397 13.46 46.51 11.14
N PHE A 398 12.93 46.28 12.34
CA PHE A 398 11.50 46.22 12.61
C PHE A 398 11.16 46.76 14.01
N LYS A 399 9.89 47.04 14.23
CA LYS A 399 9.30 47.19 15.57
C LYS A 399 8.49 45.95 15.90
N ALA A 400 8.59 45.46 17.11
CA ALA A 400 7.78 44.34 17.57
C ALA A 400 7.00 44.68 18.83
N GLN A 401 5.76 44.19 18.90
CA GLN A 401 4.85 44.46 19.99
C GLN A 401 4.04 43.20 20.31
N ALA A 402 3.99 42.82 21.59
CA ALA A 402 3.09 41.78 22.06
C ALA A 402 1.64 42.29 22.03
N THR A 403 0.73 41.52 21.43
CA THR A 403 -0.68 41.90 21.25
C THR A 403 -1.65 41.11 22.15
N GLY A 404 -1.12 40.19 22.98
CA GLY A 404 -1.88 39.32 23.89
C GLY A 404 -2.05 37.90 23.34
N GLY A 405 -2.34 36.91 24.20
CA GLY A 405 -2.60 35.52 23.78
C GLY A 405 -1.44 34.84 23.03
N ASP A 406 -0.21 35.05 23.49
CA ASP A 406 1.04 34.57 22.88
C ASP A 406 1.34 35.13 21.49
N TYR A 407 0.66 36.20 21.06
CA TYR A 407 0.94 36.85 19.78
C TYR A 407 1.88 38.05 19.90
N ILE A 408 2.76 38.17 18.90
CA ILE A 408 3.62 39.33 18.66
C ILE A 408 3.39 39.78 17.21
N GLU A 409 3.29 41.10 17.01
CA GLU A 409 3.29 41.72 15.69
C GLU A 409 4.66 42.32 15.40
N ILE A 410 5.28 41.91 14.30
CA ILE A 410 6.50 42.52 13.73
C ILE A 410 6.09 43.43 12.58
N LYS A 411 6.44 44.71 12.68
CA LYS A 411 6.27 45.74 11.65
C LYS A 411 7.64 46.15 11.13
N PRO A 412 8.06 45.68 9.94
CA PRO A 412 9.28 46.13 9.29
C PRO A 412 9.32 47.65 9.18
N SER A 413 10.51 48.25 9.30
CA SER A 413 10.67 49.71 9.18
C SER A 413 10.35 50.24 7.76
N GLN A 414 10.40 49.36 6.76
CA GLN A 414 9.97 49.60 5.38
C GLN A 414 9.27 48.35 4.85
N PRO A 415 8.31 48.47 3.92
CA PRO A 415 7.67 47.32 3.29
C PRO A 415 8.69 46.36 2.68
N LEU A 416 8.58 45.08 3.03
CA LEU A 416 9.47 44.03 2.55
C LEU A 416 9.17 43.69 1.08
N PRO A 417 10.19 43.64 0.20
CA PRO A 417 10.03 43.03 -1.11
C PRO A 417 9.57 41.57 -1.03
N THR A 418 8.81 41.11 -2.03
CA THR A 418 8.44 39.70 -2.21
C THR A 418 9.68 38.82 -2.18
N GLY A 419 9.68 37.79 -1.32
CA GLY A 419 10.87 36.97 -1.11
C GLY A 419 10.83 36.16 0.18
N VAL A 420 11.91 35.44 0.44
CA VAL A 420 12.06 34.61 1.65
C VAL A 420 12.95 35.33 2.66
N TYR A 421 12.49 35.38 3.89
CA TYR A 421 13.19 35.93 5.04
C TYR A 421 13.31 34.88 6.13
N LEU A 422 14.28 35.05 7.03
CA LEU A 422 14.47 34.20 8.19
C LEU A 422 14.20 35.01 9.44
N LEU A 423 13.21 34.58 10.23
CA LEU A 423 12.97 35.09 11.57
C LEU A 423 13.68 34.15 12.54
N SER A 424 14.61 34.67 13.33
CA SER A 424 15.33 33.92 14.34
C SER A 424 15.06 34.42 15.76
N LEU A 425 15.13 33.49 16.70
CA LEU A 425 15.02 33.72 18.13
C LEU A 425 16.30 33.22 18.80
N HIS A 426 16.96 34.09 19.55
CA HIS A 426 18.21 33.78 20.25
C HIS A 426 18.06 34.08 21.76
N GLN A 427 17.65 33.09 22.54
CA GLN A 427 17.37 33.27 23.97
C GLN A 427 17.88 32.10 24.81
N ASN A 428 18.54 32.38 25.94
CA ASN A 428 19.06 31.37 26.88
C ASN A 428 19.94 30.28 26.23
N GLY A 429 20.73 30.65 25.23
CA GLY A 429 21.59 29.72 24.47
C GLY A 429 20.84 28.85 23.45
N LEU A 430 19.51 28.94 23.37
CA LEU A 430 18.71 28.32 22.34
C LEU A 430 18.60 29.25 21.13
N GLN A 431 18.82 28.69 19.94
CA GLN A 431 18.55 29.35 18.67
C GLN A 431 17.44 28.61 17.93
N GLN A 432 16.42 29.35 17.49
CA GLN A 432 15.40 28.85 16.59
C GLN A 432 15.32 29.76 15.36
N HIS A 433 14.95 29.17 14.23
CA HIS A 433 14.76 29.89 12.97
C HIS A 433 13.46 29.42 12.32
N THR A 434 12.70 30.35 11.75
CA THR A 434 11.54 30.05 10.93
C THR A 434 11.55 30.89 9.66
N LYS A 435 11.03 30.33 8.57
CA LYS A 435 11.00 31.00 7.27
C LYS A 435 9.75 31.85 7.17
N VAL A 436 9.91 33.09 6.73
CA VAL A 436 8.81 34.01 6.41
C VAL A 436 8.82 34.23 4.91
N LEU A 437 7.75 33.83 4.23
CA LEU A 437 7.54 34.16 2.82
C LEU A 437 6.71 35.44 2.76
N ILE A 438 7.18 36.45 2.03
CA ILE A 438 6.44 37.69 1.76
C ILE A 438 5.86 37.60 0.36
N ARG A 439 4.58 37.97 0.21
CA ARG A 439 3.89 38.08 -1.09
C ARG A 439 3.87 39.51 -1.58
#